data_AF-A0A2N9F3X9-F1
#
_entry.id   AF-A0A2N9F3X9-F1
#
_cell.length_a   1.000
_cell.length_b   1.000
_cell.length_c   1.000
_cell.angle_alpha   90.00
_cell.angle_beta   90.00
_cell.angle_gamma   90.00
#
_symmetry.space_group_name_H-M   'P 1'
#
loop_
_entity.id
_entity.type
_entity.pdbx_description
1 polymer ?
#
loop_
_entity_poly.entity_id
_entity_poly.type
_entity_poly.pdbx_seq_one_letter_code
_entity_poly.pdbx_strand_id
1 'polypeptide(L)'
;MDALIASYGDATSDSDTDVSTPTQAPTNFQGFSNPLPPPPLFLLNPPNSLGTMEYLQIGQANRVRSFPHVEGNYALHVYIPVYIPSTPKKELALFLKKVTSLVPGLHVVDVDVPLNSLCKDDHKLEQVALGREFHISLGRTVPIRVHQIDSVVAMLRQKLQFQKRYFIDFSKWEVFVNDDHTRTFLSMEVITGGLAEITRQIQAVNEVYKLHNLPEFYKDPRPHISLAWASGDISDSLKRVVEEEMKRFNVRGSLQKCIFSSKFSGIECKIGQKTHKICKIQDE
;
A
#
# COMPACT_ATOMS: atom_id res chain seq x y z
N MET A 1 -9.32 39.22 -25.97
CA MET A 1 -8.76 40.48 -25.45
C MET A 1 -7.75 40.08 -24.38
N ASP A 2 -6.54 39.62 -24.72
CA ASP A 2 -5.62 40.00 -25.81
C ASP A 2 -5.10 41.43 -25.74
N ALA A 3 -3.82 41.57 -26.08
CA ALA A 3 -3.08 42.81 -26.38
C ALA A 3 -2.77 43.76 -25.19
N LEU A 4 -1.60 44.43 -25.13
CA LEU A 4 -0.37 44.29 -25.96
C LEU A 4 0.89 44.78 -25.21
N ILE A 5 2.01 44.27 -25.72
CA ILE A 5 3.43 44.63 -25.57
C ILE A 5 3.75 46.12 -25.31
N ALA A 6 4.84 46.35 -24.57
CA ALA A 6 5.76 47.48 -24.81
C ALA A 6 7.22 46.97 -24.81
N SER A 7 8.03 47.40 -25.78
CA SER A 7 9.46 47.05 -25.91
C SER A 7 10.22 48.12 -26.69
N TYR A 8 11.39 48.52 -26.19
CA TYR A 8 12.43 49.38 -26.79
C TYR A 8 13.74 49.03 -26.04
N GLY A 9 14.94 48.95 -26.62
CA GLY A 9 15.43 49.45 -27.93
C GLY A 9 16.05 50.85 -27.78
N ASP A 10 17.30 51.15 -28.13
CA ASP A 10 18.41 50.36 -28.70
C ASP A 10 19.72 50.68 -27.90
N ALA A 11 21.00 50.57 -28.31
CA ALA A 11 21.76 50.66 -29.57
C ALA A 11 23.25 50.26 -29.26
N THR A 12 24.24 50.00 -30.14
CA THR A 12 24.43 49.79 -31.61
C THR A 12 25.91 49.37 -31.84
N SER A 13 26.31 49.06 -33.09
CA SER A 13 27.69 49.17 -33.64
C SER A 13 28.70 48.01 -33.41
N ASP A 14 29.47 47.52 -34.39
CA ASP A 14 29.37 47.54 -35.87
C ASP A 14 30.25 46.43 -36.53
N SER A 15 29.97 46.15 -37.80
CA SER A 15 30.75 45.62 -38.95
C SER A 15 32.28 45.28 -38.84
N ASP A 16 32.89 44.47 -39.71
CA ASP A 16 32.53 44.04 -41.09
C ASP A 16 33.02 42.61 -41.47
N THR A 17 32.65 42.14 -42.68
CA THR A 17 32.97 40.81 -43.26
C THR A 17 34.27 40.74 -44.08
N ASP A 18 34.83 39.53 -44.28
CA ASP A 18 35.52 39.19 -45.54
C ASP A 18 35.46 37.69 -45.89
N VAL A 19 35.79 37.31 -47.14
CA VAL A 19 35.47 35.99 -47.75
C VAL A 19 36.69 35.23 -48.27
N SER A 20 36.76 33.90 -48.04
CA SER A 20 37.61 32.97 -48.83
C SER A 20 37.21 31.49 -48.73
N THR A 21 37.17 30.81 -49.89
CA THR A 21 37.09 29.34 -50.13
C THR A 21 37.86 29.07 -51.45
N PRO A 22 38.24 27.82 -51.87
CA PRO A 22 37.68 26.50 -51.50
C PRO A 22 38.71 25.36 -51.30
N THR A 23 38.23 24.12 -51.10
CA THR A 23 38.72 22.87 -51.76
C THR A 23 37.74 21.70 -51.49
N GLN A 24 37.68 20.71 -52.40
CA GLN A 24 36.80 19.52 -52.43
C GLN A 24 37.56 18.24 -51.95
N ALA A 25 36.96 17.12 -51.54
CA ALA A 25 35.58 16.82 -51.10
C ALA A 25 35.54 15.62 -50.07
N PRO A 26 34.91 14.44 -50.28
CA PRO A 26 33.88 14.00 -49.32
C PRO A 26 34.13 12.65 -48.60
N THR A 27 33.44 12.45 -47.46
CA THR A 27 33.17 11.10 -46.93
C THR A 27 31.87 11.07 -46.12
N ASN A 28 30.98 10.12 -46.43
CA ASN A 28 29.79 9.84 -45.61
C ASN A 28 30.17 9.04 -44.36
N PHE A 29 29.71 9.48 -43.19
CA PHE A 29 29.58 8.61 -42.00
C PHE A 29 28.22 8.82 -41.34
N GLN A 30 27.35 7.81 -41.48
CA GLN A 30 26.09 7.76 -40.73
C GLN A 30 26.37 7.34 -39.28
N GLY A 31 26.19 8.27 -38.35
CA GLY A 31 26.36 8.01 -36.92
C GLY A 31 25.20 7.18 -36.35
N PHE A 32 25.39 5.87 -36.23
CA PHE A 32 24.45 4.99 -35.51
C PHE A 32 24.54 5.23 -34.00
N SER A 33 23.54 5.89 -33.42
CA SER A 33 23.42 6.11 -31.98
C SER A 33 22.87 4.87 -31.25
N ASN A 34 23.73 3.86 -31.07
CA ASN A 34 23.41 2.72 -30.19
C ASN A 34 23.27 3.21 -28.73
N PRO A 35 22.14 2.94 -28.05
CA PRO A 35 22.01 3.26 -26.62
C PRO A 35 22.92 2.36 -25.77
N LEU A 36 23.45 2.92 -24.69
CA LEU A 36 24.28 2.18 -23.73
C LEU A 36 23.47 1.08 -23.02
N PRO A 37 24.07 -0.07 -22.67
CA PRO A 37 23.40 -1.12 -21.93
C PRO A 37 23.02 -0.66 -20.51
N PRO A 38 21.91 -1.16 -19.94
CA PRO A 38 21.52 -0.83 -18.57
C PRO A 38 22.53 -1.36 -17.55
N PRO A 39 22.71 -0.69 -16.39
CA PRO A 39 23.71 -1.06 -15.39
C PRO A 39 23.39 -2.44 -14.75
N PRO A 40 24.41 -3.22 -14.34
CA PRO A 40 24.20 -4.52 -13.71
C PRO A 40 23.37 -4.44 -12.42
N LEU A 41 22.28 -5.22 -12.35
CA LEU A 41 21.32 -5.22 -11.24
C LEU A 41 21.94 -5.59 -9.88
N PHE A 42 23.11 -6.22 -9.86
CA PHE A 42 23.87 -6.56 -8.66
C PHE A 42 24.26 -5.33 -7.80
N LEU A 43 24.20 -4.12 -8.33
CA LEU A 43 24.47 -2.88 -7.57
C LEU A 43 23.29 -2.41 -6.71
N LEU A 44 22.10 -3.02 -6.83
CA LEU A 44 20.89 -2.58 -6.12
C LEU A 44 20.64 -3.31 -4.79
N ASN A 45 21.28 -4.47 -4.56
CA ASN A 45 21.04 -5.30 -3.37
C ASN A 45 22.30 -5.36 -2.47
N PRO A 46 22.26 -4.84 -1.23
CA PRO A 46 23.35 -5.04 -0.28
C PRO A 46 23.37 -6.51 0.19
N PRO A 47 24.55 -7.17 0.27
CA PRO A 47 24.65 -8.60 0.57
C PRO A 47 24.50 -8.89 2.08
N ASN A 48 23.27 -8.85 2.59
CA ASN A 48 22.85 -9.53 3.83
C ASN A 48 21.32 -9.53 4.00
N SER A 49 20.66 -10.49 3.34
CA SER A 49 19.31 -10.94 3.71
C SER A 49 19.28 -12.46 3.62
N LEU A 50 18.81 -13.12 4.68
CA LEU A 50 18.90 -14.59 4.78
C LEU A 50 17.89 -15.24 3.81
N GLY A 51 18.40 -16.06 2.89
CA GLY A 51 17.63 -16.53 1.73
C GLY A 51 16.45 -17.45 2.08
N THR A 52 15.26 -17.13 1.54
CA THR A 52 14.11 -18.03 1.25
C THR A 52 12.98 -17.25 0.55
N MET A 53 12.81 -15.95 0.84
CA MET A 53 11.71 -15.11 0.32
C MET A 53 11.86 -14.65 -1.15
N GLU A 54 13.06 -14.70 -1.72
CA GLU A 54 13.43 -13.95 -2.93
C GLU A 54 12.64 -14.35 -4.20
N TYR A 55 12.17 -15.60 -4.28
CA TYR A 55 11.44 -16.11 -5.45
C TYR A 55 10.02 -15.52 -5.63
N LEU A 56 9.47 -14.85 -4.61
CA LEU A 56 8.14 -14.21 -4.68
C LEU A 56 8.19 -12.69 -4.92
N GLN A 57 9.37 -12.07 -5.05
CA GLN A 57 9.50 -10.62 -5.25
C GLN A 57 9.27 -10.15 -6.70
N ILE A 58 8.91 -11.06 -7.60
CA ILE A 58 8.55 -10.80 -9.00
C ILE A 58 7.10 -10.27 -9.07
N GLY A 59 6.85 -9.02 -8.62
CA GLY A 59 5.48 -8.49 -8.55
C GLY A 59 5.28 -6.96 -8.51
N GLN A 60 6.19 -6.18 -7.93
CA GLN A 60 5.91 -4.75 -7.64
C GLN A 60 5.76 -3.82 -8.86
N ALA A 61 6.02 -4.30 -10.08
CA ALA A 61 5.94 -3.51 -11.33
C ALA A 61 4.56 -2.84 -11.54
N ASN A 62 3.48 -3.46 -11.05
CA ASN A 62 2.11 -2.94 -11.19
C ASN A 62 1.60 -2.19 -9.96
N ARG A 63 2.45 -1.89 -8.95
CA ARG A 63 2.06 -1.09 -7.77
C ARG A 63 2.10 0.41 -8.08
N VAL A 64 1.12 0.88 -8.85
CA VAL A 64 0.81 2.32 -9.02
C VAL A 64 0.67 2.95 -7.63
N ARG A 65 1.39 4.05 -7.40
CA ARG A 65 1.27 4.84 -6.15
C ARG A 65 0.05 5.75 -6.22
N SER A 66 -0.65 5.93 -5.10
CA SER A 66 -1.78 6.88 -4.99
C SER A 66 -1.38 8.35 -5.15
N PHE A 67 -0.08 8.66 -5.19
CA PHE A 67 0.48 9.96 -5.56
C PHE A 67 1.82 9.78 -6.29
N PRO A 68 2.18 10.69 -7.22
CA PRO A 68 3.48 10.64 -7.90
C PRO A 68 4.67 10.68 -6.93
N HIS A 69 5.80 10.06 -7.31
CA HIS A 69 7.03 10.29 -6.57
C HIS A 69 7.56 11.70 -6.88
N VAL A 70 7.68 12.52 -5.85
CA VAL A 70 8.48 13.74 -5.85
C VAL A 70 9.66 13.50 -4.93
N GLU A 71 10.85 14.01 -5.30
CA GLU A 71 12.03 13.92 -4.47
C GLU A 71 11.81 14.63 -3.12
N GLY A 72 12.32 14.06 -2.02
CA GLY A 72 12.08 14.55 -0.66
C GLY A 72 10.68 14.26 -0.07
N ASN A 73 9.72 13.71 -0.85
CA ASN A 73 8.42 13.24 -0.34
C ASN A 73 8.43 11.74 -0.02
N TYR A 74 8.04 11.41 1.22
CA TYR A 74 7.98 10.05 1.76
C TYR A 74 6.53 9.67 2.07
N ALA A 75 6.15 8.42 1.77
CA ALA A 75 4.82 7.92 2.10
C ALA A 75 4.72 7.60 3.60
N LEU A 76 3.93 8.38 4.34
CA LEU A 76 3.52 8.12 5.72
C LEU A 76 2.30 7.20 5.73
N HIS A 77 2.37 6.10 6.50
CA HIS A 77 1.26 5.19 6.76
C HIS A 77 1.33 4.71 8.22
N VAL A 78 0.28 4.98 9.00
CA VAL A 78 0.18 4.60 10.42
C VAL A 78 -0.84 3.47 10.56
N TYR A 79 -0.47 2.39 11.23
CA TYR A 79 -1.28 1.17 11.29
C TYR A 79 -1.07 0.32 12.55
N ILE A 80 -2.01 -0.57 12.82
CA ILE A 80 -1.89 -1.69 13.77
C ILE A 80 -1.42 -2.93 12.99
N PRO A 81 -0.28 -3.56 13.32
CA PRO A 81 0.12 -4.84 12.76
C PRO A 81 -0.73 -5.98 13.36
N VAL A 82 -1.33 -6.79 12.50
CA VAL A 82 -2.27 -7.86 12.82
C VAL A 82 -1.78 -9.17 12.23
N TYR A 83 -1.75 -10.22 13.06
CA TYR A 83 -1.48 -11.57 12.63
C TYR A 83 -2.72 -12.44 12.80
N ILE A 84 -3.02 -13.23 11.78
CA ILE A 84 -4.07 -14.25 11.82
C ILE A 84 -3.54 -15.45 12.63
N PRO A 85 -4.23 -15.89 13.70
CA PRO A 85 -3.85 -17.10 14.46
C PRO A 85 -3.84 -18.35 13.57
N SER A 86 -3.19 -19.43 14.00
CA SER A 86 -3.13 -20.68 13.21
C SER A 86 -4.49 -21.35 13.00
N THR A 87 -5.33 -21.39 14.04
CA THR A 87 -6.63 -22.09 14.06
C THR A 87 -7.55 -21.75 12.87
N PRO A 88 -7.88 -20.48 12.57
CA PRO A 88 -8.80 -20.15 11.46
C PRO A 88 -8.20 -20.31 10.05
N LYS A 89 -6.87 -20.50 9.88
CA LYS A 89 -6.24 -20.41 8.55
C LYS A 89 -6.78 -21.43 7.55
N LYS A 90 -7.10 -22.64 8.00
CA LYS A 90 -7.69 -23.69 7.16
C LYS A 90 -9.05 -23.31 6.61
N GLU A 91 -9.90 -22.72 7.46
CA GLU A 91 -11.24 -22.28 7.07
C GLU A 91 -11.17 -21.06 6.13
N LEU A 92 -10.32 -20.08 6.47
CA LEU A 92 -10.04 -18.91 5.64
C LEU A 92 -9.45 -19.32 4.27
N ALA A 93 -8.56 -20.31 4.22
CA ALA A 93 -7.99 -20.84 2.97
C ALA A 93 -9.07 -21.51 2.09
N LEU A 94 -9.98 -22.28 2.69
CA LEU A 94 -11.12 -22.87 1.97
C LEU A 94 -12.09 -21.79 1.45
N PHE A 95 -12.37 -20.75 2.23
CA PHE A 95 -13.18 -19.60 1.80
C PHE A 95 -12.51 -18.85 0.63
N LEU A 96 -11.22 -18.51 0.76
CA LEU A 96 -10.45 -17.86 -0.31
C LEU A 96 -10.41 -18.69 -1.59
N LYS A 97 -10.25 -20.02 -1.51
CA LYS A 97 -10.35 -20.93 -2.66
C LYS A 97 -11.70 -20.82 -3.36
N LYS A 98 -12.80 -20.80 -2.60
CA LYS A 98 -14.16 -20.69 -3.16
C LYS A 98 -14.38 -19.35 -3.85
N VAL A 99 -14.08 -18.25 -3.19
CA VAL A 99 -14.21 -16.91 -3.78
C VAL A 99 -13.33 -16.78 -5.03
N THR A 100 -12.08 -17.26 -5.00
CA THR A 100 -11.17 -17.24 -6.17
C THR A 100 -11.66 -18.10 -7.34
N SER A 101 -12.37 -19.21 -7.07
CA SER A 101 -12.94 -20.06 -8.12
C SER A 101 -14.15 -19.43 -8.84
N LEU A 102 -14.79 -18.42 -8.23
CA LEU A 102 -15.93 -17.69 -8.76
C LEU A 102 -15.56 -16.28 -9.26
N VAL A 103 -14.51 -15.68 -8.69
CA VAL A 103 -13.94 -14.37 -9.07
C VAL A 103 -12.45 -14.55 -9.39
N PRO A 104 -12.11 -14.92 -10.64
CA PRO A 104 -10.72 -14.95 -11.09
C PRO A 104 -10.14 -13.52 -11.14
N GLY A 105 -8.81 -13.42 -11.02
CA GLY A 105 -8.12 -12.11 -11.02
C GLY A 105 -7.89 -11.50 -9.63
N LEU A 106 -8.27 -12.19 -8.56
CA LEU A 106 -7.84 -11.84 -7.20
C LEU A 106 -6.35 -12.15 -6.99
N HIS A 107 -5.62 -11.17 -6.44
CA HIS A 107 -4.21 -11.21 -6.09
C HIS A 107 -4.04 -11.03 -4.57
N VAL A 108 -3.00 -11.62 -3.99
CA VAL A 108 -2.68 -11.49 -2.57
C VAL A 108 -2.11 -10.11 -2.26
N VAL A 109 -2.64 -9.43 -1.23
CA VAL A 109 -2.18 -8.09 -0.82
C VAL A 109 -0.69 -8.08 -0.42
N ASP A 110 0.00 -6.99 -0.76
CA ASP A 110 1.42 -6.67 -0.54
C ASP A 110 2.48 -7.54 -1.24
N VAL A 111 2.15 -8.77 -1.65
CA VAL A 111 3.04 -9.63 -2.48
C VAL A 111 2.59 -9.74 -3.94
N ASP A 112 1.38 -9.29 -4.28
CA ASP A 112 0.82 -9.22 -5.63
C ASP A 112 0.80 -10.56 -6.41
N VAL A 113 0.83 -11.69 -5.71
CA VAL A 113 0.73 -13.05 -6.27
C VAL A 113 -0.73 -13.41 -6.58
N PRO A 114 -1.09 -13.90 -7.78
CA PRO A 114 -2.44 -14.37 -8.09
C PRO A 114 -2.91 -15.53 -7.17
N LEU A 115 -4.09 -15.41 -6.57
CA LEU A 115 -4.63 -16.43 -5.65
C LEU A 115 -4.88 -17.78 -6.34
N ASN A 116 -5.26 -17.78 -7.61
CA ASN A 116 -5.51 -18.99 -8.40
C ASN A 116 -4.26 -19.89 -8.54
N SER A 117 -3.07 -19.30 -8.55
CA SER A 117 -1.79 -20.02 -8.53
C SER A 117 -1.55 -20.72 -7.19
N LEU A 118 -1.95 -20.09 -6.07
CA LEU A 118 -1.82 -20.64 -4.72
C LEU A 118 -2.91 -21.68 -4.39
N CYS A 119 -4.10 -21.60 -4.99
CA CYS A 119 -5.22 -22.51 -4.73
C CYS A 119 -4.94 -24.00 -5.00
N LYS A 120 -3.84 -24.31 -5.71
CA LYS A 120 -3.37 -25.69 -5.98
C LYS A 120 -2.62 -26.34 -4.82
N ASP A 121 -2.19 -25.55 -3.83
CA ASP A 121 -1.31 -25.98 -2.74
C ASP A 121 -1.76 -25.30 -1.44
N ASP A 122 -2.51 -26.03 -0.61
CA ASP A 122 -3.07 -25.55 0.64
C ASP A 122 -2.00 -24.97 1.58
N HIS A 123 -0.81 -25.55 1.59
CA HIS A 123 0.26 -25.08 2.47
C HIS A 123 0.86 -23.77 1.97
N LYS A 124 1.07 -23.61 0.66
CA LYS A 124 1.47 -22.31 0.08
C LYS A 124 0.37 -21.26 0.21
N LEU A 125 -0.91 -21.63 0.11
CA LEU A 125 -2.02 -20.71 0.35
C LEU A 125 -2.05 -20.24 1.81
N GLU A 126 -1.95 -21.15 2.78
CA GLU A 126 -1.86 -20.80 4.21
C GLU A 126 -0.62 -19.95 4.51
N GLN A 127 0.56 -20.26 3.96
CA GLN A 127 1.78 -19.48 4.19
C GLN A 127 1.74 -18.10 3.51
N VAL A 128 1.53 -18.04 2.19
CA VAL A 128 1.66 -16.80 1.40
C VAL A 128 0.44 -15.89 1.59
N ALA A 129 -0.77 -16.45 1.52
CA ALA A 129 -2.00 -15.66 1.59
C ALA A 129 -2.47 -15.36 3.02
N LEU A 130 -2.10 -16.16 4.03
CA LEU A 130 -2.57 -16.04 5.42
C LEU A 130 -1.45 -16.08 6.50
N GLY A 131 -0.18 -16.30 6.11
CA GLY A 131 0.96 -16.44 7.03
C GLY A 131 1.70 -15.15 7.37
N ARG A 132 1.43 -14.06 6.62
CA ARG A 132 2.09 -12.75 6.77
C ARG A 132 1.43 -11.86 7.82
N GLU A 133 2.07 -10.71 8.05
CA GLU A 133 1.46 -9.56 8.73
C GLU A 133 0.39 -8.91 7.83
N PHE A 134 -0.70 -8.48 8.44
CA PHE A 134 -1.74 -7.62 7.88
C PHE A 134 -1.78 -6.31 8.66
N HIS A 135 -2.45 -5.29 8.14
CA HIS A 135 -2.49 -3.97 8.78
C HIS A 135 -3.91 -3.40 8.86
N ILE A 136 -4.28 -2.85 10.02
CA ILE A 136 -5.43 -1.93 10.14
C ILE A 136 -4.89 -0.52 10.02
N SER A 137 -5.24 0.19 8.95
CA SER A 137 -4.84 1.59 8.76
C SER A 137 -5.55 2.51 9.76
N LEU A 138 -4.76 3.35 10.45
CA LEU A 138 -5.23 4.36 11.41
C LEU A 138 -5.31 5.78 10.83
N GLY A 139 -4.81 5.97 9.62
CA GLY A 139 -4.80 7.24 8.89
C GLY A 139 -4.66 7.01 7.38
N ARG A 140 -4.86 8.07 6.58
CA ARG A 140 -4.60 8.00 5.14
C ARG A 140 -3.10 7.81 4.88
N THR A 141 -2.76 7.13 3.79
CA THR A 141 -1.38 7.11 3.27
C THR A 141 -1.10 8.44 2.58
N VAL A 142 -0.22 9.26 3.15
CA VAL A 142 -0.01 10.66 2.75
C VAL A 142 1.47 10.97 2.49
N PRO A 143 1.80 11.88 1.56
CA PRO A 143 3.17 12.37 1.39
C PRO A 143 3.56 13.32 2.52
N ILE A 144 4.73 13.10 3.12
CA ILE A 144 5.38 14.04 4.06
C ILE A 144 6.81 14.36 3.63
N ARG A 145 7.30 15.55 3.96
CA ARG A 145 8.68 15.98 3.69
C ARG A 145 9.63 15.61 4.84
N VAL A 146 10.93 15.52 4.55
CA VAL A 146 11.97 15.13 5.53
C VAL A 146 11.84 15.85 6.89
N HIS A 147 11.70 17.18 6.88
CA HIS A 147 11.60 17.99 8.10
C HIS A 147 10.32 17.77 8.93
N GLN A 148 9.32 17.07 8.38
CA GLN A 148 8.11 16.70 9.13
C GLN A 148 8.28 15.35 9.86
N ILE A 149 9.21 14.49 9.43
CA ILE A 149 9.31 13.09 9.89
C ILE A 149 9.47 12.99 11.40
N ASP A 150 10.48 13.62 11.98
CA ASP A 150 10.79 13.45 13.41
C ASP A 150 9.70 14.06 14.30
N SER A 151 9.09 15.16 13.86
CA SER A 151 7.99 15.81 14.56
C SER A 151 6.70 14.96 14.53
N VAL A 152 6.33 14.43 13.35
CA VAL A 152 5.21 13.47 13.20
C VAL A 152 5.42 12.25 14.11
N VAL A 153 6.61 11.64 14.08
CA VAL A 153 6.91 10.43 14.86
C VAL A 153 6.93 10.72 16.36
N ALA A 154 7.46 11.87 16.80
CA ALA A 154 7.44 12.28 18.20
C ALA A 154 6.00 12.54 18.71
N MET A 155 5.18 13.24 17.92
CA MET A 155 3.80 13.55 18.29
C MET A 155 2.90 12.32 18.27
N LEU A 156 3.05 11.41 17.29
CA LEU A 156 2.39 10.11 17.29
C LEU A 156 2.75 9.32 18.56
N ARG A 157 4.02 9.25 18.94
CA ARG A 157 4.46 8.58 20.18
C ARG A 157 3.83 9.23 21.42
N GLN A 158 3.90 10.56 21.54
CA GLN A 158 3.33 11.28 22.68
C GLN A 158 1.82 11.07 22.83
N LYS A 159 1.07 11.06 21.71
CA LYS A 159 -0.39 10.86 21.69
C LYS A 159 -0.79 9.40 21.92
N LEU A 160 -0.01 8.44 21.45
CA LEU A 160 -0.38 7.01 21.43
C LEU A 160 0.39 6.14 22.44
N GLN A 161 1.32 6.69 23.24
CA GLN A 161 2.11 5.94 24.22
C GLN A 161 1.28 5.01 25.14
N PHE A 162 0.16 5.49 25.69
CA PHE A 162 -0.65 4.77 26.68
C PHE A 162 -1.78 3.95 26.03
N GLN A 163 -1.43 2.84 25.38
CA GLN A 163 -2.42 1.84 24.96
C GLN A 163 -2.57 0.72 26.00
N LYS A 164 -3.82 0.32 26.28
CA LYS A 164 -4.11 -0.92 27.01
C LYS A 164 -4.13 -2.11 26.05
N ARG A 165 -3.95 -3.30 26.60
CA ARG A 165 -4.05 -4.58 25.88
C ARG A 165 -5.52 -4.93 25.65
N TYR A 166 -5.91 -5.21 24.40
CA TYR A 166 -7.29 -5.57 24.02
C TYR A 166 -7.30 -6.61 22.89
N PHE A 167 -8.49 -7.18 22.62
CA PHE A 167 -8.74 -8.07 21.49
C PHE A 167 -9.50 -7.34 20.37
N ILE A 168 -9.14 -7.67 19.13
CA ILE A 168 -9.72 -7.14 17.90
C ILE A 168 -10.52 -8.27 17.24
N ASP A 169 -11.84 -8.10 17.11
CA ASP A 169 -12.74 -9.13 16.61
C ASP A 169 -13.11 -8.92 15.14
N PHE A 170 -12.43 -9.65 14.24
CA PHE A 170 -12.75 -9.66 12.83
C PHE A 170 -14.01 -10.50 12.61
N SER A 171 -15.13 -9.82 12.37
CA SER A 171 -16.47 -10.38 12.59
C SER A 171 -17.40 -10.24 11.38
N LYS A 172 -16.96 -9.52 10.34
CA LYS A 172 -17.69 -9.37 9.08
C LYS A 172 -16.74 -9.42 7.89
N TRP A 173 -17.12 -10.15 6.84
CA TRP A 173 -16.47 -10.02 5.52
C TRP A 173 -17.04 -8.80 4.79
N GLU A 174 -16.18 -8.06 4.10
CA GLU A 174 -16.55 -6.86 3.37
C GLU A 174 -15.70 -6.67 2.12
N VAL A 175 -16.25 -5.97 1.13
CA VAL A 175 -15.59 -5.58 -0.10
C VAL A 175 -15.46 -4.06 -0.17
N PHE A 176 -14.22 -3.58 -0.02
CA PHE A 176 -13.89 -2.16 -0.16
C PHE A 176 -13.38 -1.85 -1.57
N VAL A 177 -13.50 -0.59 -1.98
CA VAL A 177 -12.92 -0.03 -3.21
C VAL A 177 -12.09 1.19 -2.80
N ASN A 178 -10.99 1.48 -3.49
CA ASN A 178 -10.20 2.70 -3.26
C ASN A 178 -10.89 3.97 -3.81
N ASP A 179 -10.53 5.14 -3.26
CA ASP A 179 -11.07 6.46 -3.64
C ASP A 179 -11.02 6.74 -5.16
N ASP A 180 -10.09 6.12 -5.89
CA ASP A 180 -9.90 6.25 -7.35
C ASP A 180 -10.52 5.10 -8.18
N HIS A 181 -11.25 4.15 -7.56
CA HIS A 181 -11.91 3.00 -8.20
C HIS A 181 -11.02 2.08 -9.07
N THR A 182 -9.69 2.17 -8.95
CA THR A 182 -8.75 1.32 -9.69
C THR A 182 -8.50 -0.05 -9.04
N ARG A 183 -8.97 -0.30 -7.81
CA ARG A 183 -8.77 -1.56 -7.07
C ARG A 183 -9.93 -1.88 -6.13
N THR A 184 -10.40 -3.12 -6.21
CA THR A 184 -11.33 -3.73 -5.25
C THR A 184 -10.58 -4.63 -4.26
N PHE A 185 -10.98 -4.65 -2.98
CA PHE A 185 -10.31 -5.38 -1.90
C PHE A 185 -11.26 -6.32 -1.16
N LEU A 186 -10.91 -7.60 -1.06
CA LEU A 186 -11.56 -8.57 -0.18
C LEU A 186 -10.97 -8.45 1.24
N SER A 187 -11.81 -8.11 2.21
CA SER A 187 -11.38 -7.67 3.53
C SER A 187 -12.23 -8.29 4.66
N MET A 188 -11.70 -8.25 5.88
CA MET A 188 -12.44 -8.54 7.10
C MET A 188 -12.48 -7.30 7.99
N GLU A 189 -13.68 -6.91 8.39
CA GLU A 189 -14.03 -5.70 9.13
C GLU A 189 -14.20 -5.99 10.63
N VAL A 190 -13.80 -5.02 11.45
CA VAL A 190 -13.94 -5.03 12.91
C VAL A 190 -15.21 -4.26 13.29
N ILE A 191 -16.29 -4.99 13.60
CA ILE A 191 -17.59 -4.37 13.95
C ILE A 191 -17.95 -4.50 15.45
N THR A 192 -17.12 -5.16 16.26
CA THR A 192 -17.37 -5.40 17.70
C THR A 192 -16.12 -5.16 18.57
N GLY A 193 -15.41 -6.22 18.99
CA GLY A 193 -14.27 -6.12 19.91
C GLY A 193 -13.13 -5.29 19.33
N GLY A 194 -12.65 -4.33 20.11
CA GLY A 194 -11.55 -3.42 19.73
C GLY A 194 -11.96 -2.21 18.89
N LEU A 195 -13.21 -2.13 18.38
CA LEU A 195 -13.63 -1.00 17.54
C LEU A 195 -13.50 0.34 18.27
N ALA A 196 -13.95 0.43 19.53
CA ALA A 196 -13.88 1.65 20.34
C ALA A 196 -12.44 2.09 20.68
N GLU A 197 -11.50 1.14 20.74
CA GLU A 197 -10.07 1.39 20.94
C GLU A 197 -9.46 1.92 19.65
N ILE A 198 -9.73 1.27 18.52
CA ILE A 198 -9.23 1.65 17.20
C ILE A 198 -9.76 3.03 16.78
N THR A 199 -11.04 3.33 17.00
CA THR A 199 -11.61 4.66 16.70
C THR A 199 -10.93 5.77 17.49
N ARG A 200 -10.57 5.53 18.77
CA ARG A 200 -9.80 6.50 19.58
C ARG A 200 -8.36 6.65 19.09
N GLN A 201 -7.74 5.56 18.62
CA GLN A 201 -6.41 5.60 18.00
C GLN A 201 -6.43 6.38 16.67
N ILE A 202 -7.46 6.21 15.83
CA ILE A 202 -7.70 7.00 14.61
C ILE A 202 -7.87 8.49 14.94
N GLN A 203 -8.66 8.83 15.96
CA GLN A 203 -8.84 10.22 16.40
C GLN A 203 -7.50 10.86 16.82
N ALA A 204 -6.68 10.14 17.58
CA ALA A 204 -5.34 10.61 17.97
C ALA A 204 -4.38 10.75 16.78
N VAL A 205 -4.48 9.91 15.74
CA VAL A 205 -3.73 10.08 14.48
C VAL A 205 -4.22 11.30 13.70
N ASN A 206 -5.53 11.51 13.60
CA ASN A 206 -6.12 12.69 12.95
C ASN A 206 -5.70 14.01 13.62
N GLU A 207 -5.54 14.05 14.95
CA GLU A 207 -5.00 15.22 15.66
C GLU A 207 -3.56 15.55 15.23
N VAL A 208 -2.69 14.54 15.10
CA VAL A 208 -1.32 14.75 14.61
C VAL A 208 -1.32 15.16 13.14
N TYR A 209 -2.16 14.53 12.31
CA TYR A 209 -2.29 14.88 10.89
C TYR A 209 -2.72 16.33 10.70
N LYS A 210 -3.72 16.82 11.47
CA LYS A 210 -4.13 18.24 11.50
C LYS A 210 -2.97 19.19 11.77
N LEU A 211 -2.18 18.90 12.81
CA LEU A 211 -1.07 19.76 13.23
C LEU A 211 0.11 19.79 12.23
N HIS A 212 0.12 18.87 11.25
CA HIS A 212 1.04 18.88 10.11
C HIS A 212 0.39 19.26 8.77
N ASN A 213 -0.87 19.73 8.78
CA ASN A 213 -1.68 20.04 7.58
C ASN A 213 -1.84 18.84 6.61
N LEU A 214 -1.98 17.63 7.16
CA LEU A 214 -2.21 16.39 6.42
C LEU A 214 -3.70 16.01 6.44
N PRO A 215 -4.25 15.43 5.36
CA PRO A 215 -5.67 15.10 5.28
C PRO A 215 -6.05 13.96 6.23
N GLU A 216 -7.09 14.19 7.04
CA GLU A 216 -7.65 13.22 7.98
C GLU A 216 -8.08 11.90 7.34
N PHE A 217 -8.22 10.86 8.19
CA PHE A 217 -8.92 9.63 7.84
C PHE A 217 -10.40 9.85 7.50
N TYR A 218 -11.05 8.81 6.99
CA TYR A 218 -12.45 8.86 6.55
C TYR A 218 -13.40 9.29 7.69
N LYS A 219 -14.44 10.05 7.35
CA LYS A 219 -15.45 10.57 8.30
C LYS A 219 -16.17 9.46 9.06
N ASP A 220 -16.45 8.36 8.37
CA ASP A 220 -16.93 7.11 8.93
C ASP A 220 -15.77 6.09 8.87
N PRO A 221 -14.99 5.94 9.96
CA PRO A 221 -13.86 5.02 9.98
C PRO A 221 -14.35 3.58 10.09
N ARG A 222 -14.00 2.75 9.10
CA ARG A 222 -14.36 1.33 9.03
C ARG A 222 -13.10 0.44 9.14
N PRO A 223 -12.64 0.06 10.36
CA PRO A 223 -11.38 -0.65 10.52
C PRO A 223 -11.45 -2.07 9.97
N HIS A 224 -10.47 -2.45 9.15
CA HIS A 224 -10.41 -3.75 8.48
C HIS A 224 -8.97 -4.17 8.21
N ILE A 225 -8.80 -5.46 7.87
CA ILE A 225 -7.61 -5.94 7.15
C ILE A 225 -8.01 -6.46 5.76
N SER A 226 -7.17 -6.21 4.76
CA SER A 226 -7.39 -6.66 3.37
C SER A 226 -6.56 -7.90 3.07
N LEU A 227 -7.20 -8.99 2.63
CA LEU A 227 -6.53 -10.25 2.30
C LEU A 227 -6.04 -10.29 0.86
N ALA A 228 -6.91 -9.86 -0.06
CA ALA A 228 -6.74 -9.96 -1.50
C ALA A 228 -7.30 -8.71 -2.20
N TRP A 229 -6.83 -8.44 -3.42
CA TRP A 229 -7.27 -7.33 -4.25
C TRP A 229 -7.45 -7.73 -5.71
N ALA A 230 -8.24 -6.99 -6.46
CA ALA A 230 -8.43 -7.13 -7.90
C ALA A 230 -8.34 -5.75 -8.58
N SER A 231 -8.00 -5.73 -9.87
CA SER A 231 -7.93 -4.50 -10.67
C SER A 231 -9.33 -4.01 -11.06
N GLY A 232 -9.53 -2.69 -11.00
CA GLY A 232 -10.81 -2.02 -11.23
C GLY A 232 -11.83 -2.18 -10.10
N ASP A 233 -13.00 -1.57 -10.29
CA ASP A 233 -14.19 -1.82 -9.48
C ASP A 233 -14.91 -3.08 -9.99
N ILE A 234 -14.81 -4.15 -9.20
CA ILE A 234 -15.57 -5.38 -9.37
C ILE A 234 -16.45 -5.65 -8.14
N SER A 235 -16.80 -4.59 -7.39
CA SER A 235 -17.33 -4.76 -6.04
C SER A 235 -18.70 -5.43 -6.03
N ASP A 236 -19.57 -5.20 -7.01
CA ASP A 236 -20.89 -5.85 -7.10
C ASP A 236 -20.81 -7.37 -7.33
N SER A 237 -19.86 -7.84 -8.15
CA SER A 237 -19.69 -9.28 -8.40
C SER A 237 -18.99 -9.97 -7.22
N LEU A 238 -17.99 -9.32 -6.63
CA LEU A 238 -17.29 -9.85 -5.47
C LEU A 238 -18.17 -9.87 -4.21
N LYS A 239 -18.98 -8.82 -3.95
CA LYS A 239 -19.95 -8.77 -2.83
C LYS A 239 -20.94 -9.93 -2.94
N ARG A 240 -21.53 -10.12 -4.13
CA ARG A 240 -22.47 -11.23 -4.39
C ARG A 240 -21.86 -12.59 -4.05
N VAL A 241 -20.65 -12.87 -4.54
CA VAL A 241 -19.95 -14.14 -4.28
C VAL A 241 -19.61 -14.29 -2.79
N VAL A 242 -19.12 -13.24 -2.13
CA VAL A 242 -18.81 -13.24 -0.69
C VAL A 242 -20.07 -13.51 0.13
N GLU A 243 -21.19 -12.87 -0.19
CA GLU A 243 -22.48 -13.12 0.46
C GLU A 243 -23.00 -14.54 0.24
N GLU A 244 -22.92 -15.07 -0.99
CA GLU A 244 -23.38 -16.42 -1.31
C GLU A 244 -22.55 -17.49 -0.59
N GLU A 245 -21.22 -17.36 -0.56
CA GLU A 245 -20.36 -18.26 0.21
C GLU A 245 -20.58 -18.08 1.72
N MET A 246 -20.74 -16.86 2.25
CA MET A 246 -21.06 -16.66 3.67
C MET A 246 -22.39 -17.30 4.08
N LYS A 247 -23.42 -17.25 3.22
CA LYS A 247 -24.68 -17.97 3.44
C LYS A 247 -24.46 -19.49 3.47
N ARG A 248 -23.58 -20.03 2.62
CA ARG A 248 -23.20 -21.47 2.59
C ARG A 248 -22.38 -21.90 3.82
N PHE A 249 -21.47 -21.06 4.31
CA PHE A 249 -20.68 -21.33 5.52
C PHE A 249 -21.56 -21.33 6.78
N ASN A 250 -22.42 -20.34 6.96
CA ASN A 250 -23.33 -20.25 8.12
C ASN A 250 -24.30 -21.45 8.19
N VAL A 251 -24.81 -21.93 7.05
CA VAL A 251 -25.69 -23.12 6.97
C VAL A 251 -24.96 -24.42 7.39
N ARG A 252 -23.61 -24.44 7.38
CA ARG A 252 -22.82 -25.60 7.82
C ARG A 252 -22.64 -25.73 9.35
N GLY A 253 -23.27 -24.86 10.13
CA GLY A 253 -23.50 -25.10 11.57
C GLY A 253 -22.54 -24.42 12.55
N SER A 254 -21.67 -23.50 12.10
CA SER A 254 -20.88 -22.66 13.01
C SER A 254 -21.63 -21.36 13.32
N LEU A 255 -22.01 -21.16 14.58
CA LEU A 255 -22.65 -19.93 15.08
C LEU A 255 -21.60 -18.86 15.44
N GLN A 256 -20.47 -18.81 14.72
CA GLN A 256 -19.35 -17.94 15.03
C GLN A 256 -19.64 -16.48 14.70
N LYS A 257 -19.98 -15.72 15.75
CA LYS A 257 -20.13 -14.25 15.76
C LYS A 257 -18.81 -13.51 15.44
N CYS A 258 -17.69 -14.21 15.38
CA CYS A 258 -16.36 -13.70 15.05
C CYS A 258 -15.62 -14.74 14.19
N ILE A 259 -15.00 -14.30 13.10
CA ILE A 259 -14.20 -15.12 12.19
C ILE A 259 -12.89 -15.49 12.90
N PHE A 260 -12.21 -14.49 13.46
CA PHE A 260 -11.10 -14.68 14.41
C PHE A 260 -10.86 -13.41 15.23
N SER A 261 -10.40 -13.59 16.47
CA SER A 261 -9.90 -12.51 17.31
C SER A 261 -8.37 -12.43 17.25
N SER A 262 -7.80 -11.23 17.29
CA SER A 262 -6.34 -11.02 17.40
C SER A 262 -6.00 -10.12 18.59
N LYS A 263 -4.83 -10.34 19.22
CA LYS A 263 -4.34 -9.55 20.37
C LYS A 263 -3.70 -8.27 19.86
N PHE A 264 -4.17 -7.10 20.30
CA PHE A 264 -3.52 -5.83 19.97
C PHE A 264 -2.09 -5.80 20.51
N SER A 265 -1.13 -5.54 19.61
CA SER A 265 0.32 -5.68 19.82
C SER A 265 1.05 -4.33 19.97
N GLY A 266 0.57 -3.31 19.25
CA GLY A 266 1.18 -1.99 19.19
C GLY A 266 0.68 -1.17 17.99
N ILE A 267 1.36 -0.07 17.71
CA ILE A 267 1.13 0.78 16.54
C ILE A 267 2.47 1.06 15.86
N GLU A 268 2.51 0.91 14.55
CA GLU A 268 3.67 1.21 13.72
C GLU A 268 3.35 2.31 12.70
N CYS A 269 4.41 3.01 12.29
CA CYS A 269 4.36 4.14 11.39
C CYS A 269 5.45 3.96 10.33
N LYS A 270 5.05 3.57 9.13
CA LYS A 270 5.95 3.42 7.99
C LYS A 270 6.10 4.76 7.26
N ILE A 271 7.35 5.14 6.99
CA ILE A 271 7.73 6.38 6.32
C ILE A 271 8.70 5.99 5.19
N GLY A 272 8.14 5.80 4.00
CA GLY A 272 8.84 5.18 2.87
C GLY A 272 9.32 3.76 3.23
N GLN A 273 10.65 3.58 3.27
CA GLN A 273 11.28 2.29 3.60
C GLN A 273 11.61 2.11 5.09
N LYS A 274 11.40 3.13 5.94
CA LYS A 274 11.66 3.05 7.39
C LYS A 274 10.36 2.75 8.14
N THR A 275 10.41 1.88 9.15
CA THR A 275 9.27 1.62 10.06
C THR A 275 9.60 2.10 11.47
N HIS A 276 8.77 2.97 12.01
CA HIS A 276 8.91 3.57 13.33
C HIS A 276 7.89 2.96 14.28
N LYS A 277 8.34 2.34 15.37
CA LYS A 277 7.43 1.87 16.42
C LYS A 277 6.93 3.07 17.22
N ILE A 278 5.60 3.20 17.31
CA ILE A 278 4.90 4.33 17.93
C ILE A 278 4.40 3.94 19.33
N CYS A 279 3.76 2.79 19.44
CA CYS A 279 3.44 2.13 20.70
C CYS A 279 3.82 0.65 20.59
N LYS A 280 4.39 0.07 21.64
CA LYS A 280 4.53 -1.37 21.81
C LYS A 280 4.02 -1.71 23.20
N ILE A 281 3.06 -2.64 23.31
CA ILE A 281 2.70 -3.19 24.61
C ILE A 281 3.80 -4.15 25.05
N GLN A 282 4.26 -4.03 26.29
CA GLN A 282 5.16 -5.01 26.89
C GLN A 282 4.37 -6.28 27.23
N ASP A 283 4.96 -7.45 26.99
CA ASP A 283 4.45 -8.70 27.53
C ASP A 283 4.93 -8.85 28.97
N GLU A 284 4.11 -8.33 29.88
CA GLU A 284 3.62 -9.13 31.01
C GLU A 284 2.91 -10.38 30.46
#